data_AF-A0A2G9M771-F1
#
_entry.id   AF-A0A2G9M771-F1
#
_cell.length_a   1.000
_cell.length_b   1.000
_cell.length_c   1.000
_cell.angle_alpha   90.00
_cell.angle_beta   90.00
_cell.angle_gamma   90.00
#
_symmetry.space_group_name_H-M   'P 1'
#
loop_
_entity.id
_entity.type
_entity.pdbx_description
1 polymer ?
#
loop_
_entity_poly.entity_id
_entity_poly.type
_entity_poly.pdbx_seq_one_letter_code
_entity_poly.pdbx_strand_id
1 'polypeptide(L)'
;MPKIVVTQNMDFYPDQVERLKSLGDVVIYDDLAKDEDEWLTRCQGADIICTGKFGLKKKIYDLNNVFISLPFVGVGWLDREKLMENNITVAYSPGCNKLAVSEWVVGGKHTAFEHITAGVPKHLHGEAKKAAEELIKEGLILTKLTGYGLQIMLNSKCL
;
A
#
# COMPACT_ATOMS: atom_id res chain seq x y z
N MET A 1 6.67 -26.67 -16.37
CA MET A 1 5.88 -25.83 -15.42
C MET A 1 6.75 -24.66 -15.03
N PRO A 2 6.21 -23.45 -14.90
CA PRO A 2 6.99 -22.29 -14.49
C PRO A 2 7.51 -22.47 -13.05
N LYS A 3 8.72 -22.02 -12.80
CA LYS A 3 9.31 -21.88 -11.48
C LYS A 3 8.91 -20.54 -10.89
N ILE A 4 8.22 -20.57 -9.77
CA ILE A 4 7.67 -19.39 -9.11
C ILE A 4 8.34 -19.25 -7.74
N VAL A 5 8.89 -18.07 -7.46
CA VAL A 5 9.47 -17.75 -6.17
C VAL A 5 8.71 -16.61 -5.50
N VAL A 6 8.29 -16.83 -4.25
CA VAL A 6 7.79 -15.78 -3.37
C VAL A 6 8.88 -15.47 -2.36
N THR A 7 9.51 -14.30 -2.47
CA THR A 7 10.82 -14.03 -1.84
C THR A 7 10.79 -13.82 -0.33
N GLN A 8 9.60 -13.61 0.23
CA GLN A 8 9.32 -13.38 1.65
C GLN A 8 7.84 -13.66 1.94
N ASN A 9 7.41 -13.62 3.21
CA ASN A 9 5.98 -13.64 3.50
C ASN A 9 5.31 -12.38 2.91
N MET A 10 4.35 -12.63 2.01
CA MET A 10 3.58 -11.61 1.28
C MET A 10 2.11 -11.57 1.74
N ASP A 11 1.79 -12.25 2.84
CA ASP A 11 0.47 -12.37 3.44
C ASP A 11 -0.59 -12.90 2.46
N PHE A 12 -0.20 -13.88 1.63
CA PHE A 12 -1.16 -14.58 0.78
C PHE A 12 -2.15 -15.39 1.62
N TYR A 13 -3.43 -15.33 1.26
CA TYR A 13 -4.44 -16.20 1.85
C TYR A 13 -4.23 -17.66 1.42
N PRO A 14 -4.71 -18.64 2.20
CA PRO A 14 -4.50 -20.06 1.89
C PRO A 14 -4.99 -20.46 0.49
N ASP A 15 -6.14 -19.94 0.05
CA ASP A 15 -6.69 -20.19 -1.28
C ASP A 15 -5.82 -19.59 -2.41
N GLN A 16 -5.17 -18.46 -2.16
CA GLN A 16 -4.22 -17.85 -3.09
C GLN A 16 -2.94 -18.67 -3.21
N VAL A 17 -2.45 -19.21 -2.10
CA VAL A 17 -1.30 -20.12 -2.08
C VAL A 17 -1.59 -21.38 -2.88
N GLU A 18 -2.75 -22.01 -2.67
CA GLU A 18 -3.14 -23.21 -3.43
C GLU A 18 -3.32 -22.92 -4.92
N ARG A 19 -3.92 -21.77 -5.25
CA ARG A 19 -3.99 -21.32 -6.66
C ARG A 19 -2.60 -21.12 -7.25
N LEU A 20 -1.67 -20.52 -6.52
CA LEU A 20 -0.30 -20.30 -7.01
C LEU A 20 0.42 -21.63 -7.28
N LYS A 21 0.32 -22.59 -6.34
CA LYS A 21 0.87 -23.96 -6.49
C LYS A 21 0.26 -24.72 -7.67
N SER A 22 -0.99 -24.44 -8.02
CA SER A 22 -1.61 -25.06 -9.21
C SER A 22 -1.02 -24.57 -10.54
N LEU A 23 -0.34 -23.42 -10.54
CA LEU A 23 0.21 -22.80 -11.76
C LEU A 23 1.65 -23.24 -12.07
N GLY A 24 2.40 -23.73 -11.09
CA GLY A 24 3.83 -24.01 -11.26
C GLY A 24 4.50 -24.66 -10.06
N ASP A 25 5.82 -24.78 -10.16
CA ASP A 25 6.67 -25.20 -9.05
C ASP A 25 6.97 -23.99 -8.17
N VAL A 26 6.39 -23.95 -6.97
CA VAL A 26 6.38 -22.76 -6.12
C VAL A 26 7.26 -22.95 -4.89
N VAL A 27 8.21 -22.03 -4.71
CA VAL A 27 8.98 -21.87 -3.47
C VAL A 27 8.52 -20.60 -2.77
N ILE A 28 8.08 -20.71 -1.52
CA ILE A 28 7.65 -19.59 -0.69
C ILE A 28 8.60 -19.51 0.50
N TYR A 29 9.21 -18.34 0.69
CA TYR A 29 10.00 -18.03 1.88
C TYR A 29 9.12 -17.24 2.85
N ASP A 30 9.13 -17.58 4.13
CA ASP A 30 8.35 -16.85 5.16
C ASP A 30 9.12 -15.65 5.74
N ASP A 31 10.43 -15.63 5.57
CA ASP A 31 11.36 -14.64 6.09
C ASP A 31 11.90 -13.71 4.99
N LEU A 32 12.38 -12.53 5.39
CA LEU A 32 13.20 -11.71 4.51
C LEU A 32 14.58 -12.34 4.35
N ALA A 33 15.12 -12.30 3.12
CA ALA A 33 16.53 -12.60 2.89
C ALA A 33 17.43 -11.73 3.79
N LYS A 34 18.57 -12.28 4.23
CA LYS A 34 19.49 -11.59 5.15
C LYS A 34 20.11 -10.35 4.52
N ASP A 35 20.35 -10.43 3.21
CA ASP A 35 20.93 -9.38 2.39
C ASP A 35 20.42 -9.49 0.95
N GLU A 36 20.91 -8.60 0.09
CA GLU A 36 20.48 -8.56 -1.30
C GLU A 36 21.08 -9.67 -2.18
N ASP A 37 22.22 -10.25 -1.79
CA ASP A 37 22.84 -11.36 -2.53
C ASP A 37 22.09 -12.67 -2.27
N GLU A 38 21.66 -12.91 -1.03
CA GLU A 38 20.73 -14.00 -0.72
C GLU A 38 19.41 -13.81 -1.47
N TRP A 39 18.86 -12.59 -1.52
CA TRP A 39 17.64 -12.33 -2.29
C TRP A 39 17.81 -12.70 -3.77
N LEU A 40 18.94 -12.31 -4.38
CA LEU A 40 19.25 -12.66 -5.77
C LEU A 40 19.36 -14.19 -5.95
N THR A 41 20.02 -14.87 -5.00
CA THR A 41 20.15 -16.33 -4.99
C THR A 41 18.78 -17.01 -4.94
N ARG A 42 17.85 -16.52 -4.11
CA ARG A 42 16.47 -17.02 -4.05
C ARG A 42 15.74 -16.88 -5.39
N CYS A 43 16.05 -15.84 -6.17
CA CYS A 43 15.38 -15.52 -7.43
C CYS A 43 16.00 -16.19 -8.68
N GLN A 44 17.25 -16.65 -8.59
CA GLN A 44 17.97 -17.18 -9.75
C GLN A 44 17.32 -18.46 -10.30
N GLY A 45 17.06 -18.45 -11.61
CA GLY A 45 16.41 -19.56 -12.30
C GLY A 45 14.89 -19.64 -12.10
N ALA A 46 14.27 -18.64 -11.47
CA ALA A 46 12.82 -18.49 -11.45
C ALA A 46 12.31 -17.87 -12.75
N ASP A 47 11.17 -18.36 -13.25
CA ASP A 47 10.44 -17.76 -14.37
C ASP A 47 9.56 -16.60 -13.87
N ILE A 48 9.02 -16.74 -12.65
CA ILE A 48 8.11 -15.78 -12.02
C ILE A 48 8.61 -15.46 -10.60
N ILE A 49 8.68 -14.18 -10.26
CA ILE A 49 9.11 -13.69 -8.94
C ILE A 49 8.01 -12.82 -8.33
N CYS A 50 7.46 -13.22 -7.19
CA CYS A 50 6.56 -12.43 -6.35
C CYS A 50 7.37 -11.84 -5.19
N THR A 51 7.53 -10.52 -5.16
CA THR A 51 8.48 -9.88 -4.23
C THR A 51 8.03 -8.49 -3.77
N GLY A 52 8.50 -8.10 -2.59
CA GLY A 52 8.50 -6.71 -2.14
C GLY A 52 9.71 -5.93 -2.65
N LYS A 53 10.06 -4.84 -1.95
CA LYS A 53 11.13 -3.91 -2.36
C LYS A 53 12.55 -4.35 -1.97
N PHE A 54 12.67 -5.13 -0.89
CA PHE A 54 13.96 -5.58 -0.37
C PHE A 54 14.66 -6.47 -1.40
N GLY A 55 15.98 -6.32 -1.58
CA GLY A 55 16.76 -6.99 -2.63
C GLY A 55 16.48 -6.47 -4.05
N LEU A 56 15.20 -6.48 -4.45
CA LEU A 56 14.72 -6.06 -5.77
C LEU A 56 15.33 -4.74 -6.24
N LYS A 57 15.30 -3.69 -5.40
CA LYS A 57 15.80 -2.36 -5.80
C LYS A 57 17.28 -2.34 -6.20
N LYS A 58 18.09 -3.25 -5.65
CA LYS A 58 19.53 -3.29 -5.92
C LYS A 58 19.90 -4.32 -7.00
N LYS A 59 19.14 -5.42 -7.08
CA LYS A 59 19.55 -6.63 -7.81
C LYS A 59 18.64 -7.02 -8.97
N ILE A 60 17.55 -6.28 -9.21
CA ILE A 60 16.61 -6.59 -10.30
C ILE A 60 17.29 -6.72 -11.67
N TYR A 61 18.30 -5.90 -11.96
CA TYR A 61 19.01 -5.92 -13.25
C TYR A 61 20.13 -6.97 -13.33
N ASP A 62 20.33 -7.77 -12.28
CA ASP A 62 21.20 -8.95 -12.32
C ASP A 62 20.41 -10.20 -12.79
N LEU A 63 19.08 -10.06 -12.93
CA LEU A 63 18.17 -11.08 -13.46
C LEU A 63 17.99 -10.90 -14.97
N ASN A 64 17.60 -12.00 -15.64
CA ASN A 64 17.33 -12.03 -17.07
C ASN A 64 16.15 -12.97 -17.38
N ASN A 65 15.30 -12.59 -18.33
CA ASN A 65 14.16 -13.39 -18.81
C ASN A 65 13.15 -13.78 -17.71
N VAL A 66 12.80 -12.84 -16.82
CA VAL A 66 11.91 -13.12 -15.68
C VAL A 66 10.65 -12.26 -15.73
N PHE A 67 9.55 -12.79 -15.19
CA PHE A 67 8.34 -12.02 -14.89
C PHE A 67 8.29 -11.69 -13.40
N ILE A 68 8.14 -10.42 -13.05
CA ILE A 68 8.10 -9.94 -11.66
C ILE A 68 6.70 -9.41 -11.34
N SER A 69 6.10 -9.93 -10.27
CA SER A 69 4.83 -9.47 -9.71
C SER A 69 5.08 -8.66 -8.43
N LEU A 70 4.62 -7.42 -8.42
CA LEU A 70 4.85 -6.45 -7.33
C LEU A 70 3.53 -6.05 -6.67
N PRO A 71 3.39 -6.14 -5.34
CA PRO A 71 2.16 -5.81 -4.62
C PRO A 71 2.04 -4.30 -4.34
N PHE A 72 2.55 -3.45 -5.22
CA PHE A 72 2.58 -1.99 -5.01
C PHE A 72 2.21 -1.21 -6.27
N VAL A 73 1.71 0.00 -6.08
CA VAL A 73 1.28 0.89 -7.18
C VAL A 73 2.46 1.64 -7.79
N GLY A 74 3.40 2.11 -6.96
CA GLY A 74 4.49 2.99 -7.37
C GLY A 74 5.72 2.25 -7.89
N VAL A 75 5.92 2.29 -9.21
CA VAL A 75 7.05 1.64 -9.91
C VAL A 75 7.96 2.61 -10.67
N GLY A 76 7.82 3.93 -10.44
CA GLY A 76 8.56 4.97 -11.17
C GLY A 76 10.08 4.99 -10.93
N TRP A 77 10.60 4.15 -10.03
CA TRP A 77 12.02 3.98 -9.77
C TRP A 77 12.68 2.88 -10.64
N LEU A 78 11.89 2.17 -11.45
CA LEU A 78 12.38 1.18 -12.39
C LEU A 78 12.90 1.85 -13.66
N ASP A 79 14.06 1.39 -14.11
CA ASP A 79 14.71 1.77 -15.36
C ASP A 79 14.17 0.87 -16.48
N ARG A 80 13.37 1.46 -17.37
CA ARG A 80 12.67 0.72 -18.42
C ARG A 80 13.61 0.16 -19.48
N GLU A 81 14.71 0.87 -19.77
CA GLU A 81 15.67 0.43 -20.78
C GLU A 81 16.36 -0.85 -20.30
N LYS A 82 16.85 -0.86 -19.06
CA LYS A 82 17.46 -2.05 -18.47
C LYS A 82 16.50 -3.23 -18.30
N LEU A 83 15.23 -2.96 -17.99
CA LEU A 83 14.22 -4.02 -17.96
C LEU A 83 14.05 -4.67 -19.34
N MET A 84 14.03 -3.86 -20.41
CA MET A 84 13.92 -4.37 -21.78
C MET A 84 15.18 -5.12 -22.20
N GLU A 85 16.37 -4.58 -21.93
CA GLU A 85 17.66 -5.21 -22.22
C GLU A 85 17.77 -6.61 -21.60
N ASN A 86 17.32 -6.76 -20.37
CA ASN A 86 17.35 -8.02 -19.64
C ASN A 86 16.11 -8.90 -19.87
N ASN A 87 15.19 -8.49 -20.74
CA ASN A 87 13.91 -9.18 -20.98
C ASN A 87 13.11 -9.45 -19.68
N ILE A 88 12.99 -8.44 -18.82
CA ILE A 88 12.25 -8.48 -17.57
C ILE A 88 10.88 -7.84 -17.76
N THR A 89 9.82 -8.59 -17.50
CA THR A 89 8.45 -8.08 -17.49
C THR A 89 8.01 -7.80 -16.06
N VAL A 90 7.41 -6.64 -15.80
CA VAL A 90 6.93 -6.27 -14.47
C VAL A 90 5.42 -6.03 -14.47
N ALA A 91 4.70 -6.78 -13.65
CA ALA A 91 3.32 -6.52 -13.29
C ALA A 91 3.25 -5.91 -11.88
N TYR A 92 2.35 -4.95 -11.71
CA TYR A 92 2.15 -4.23 -10.46
C TYR A 92 0.65 -4.01 -10.23
N SER A 93 0.25 -3.44 -9.09
CA SER A 93 -1.15 -3.45 -8.65
C SER A 93 -1.79 -2.05 -8.64
N PRO A 94 -1.99 -1.37 -9.79
CA PRO A 94 -2.60 -0.05 -9.80
C PRO A 94 -4.05 -0.09 -9.28
N GLY A 95 -4.40 0.87 -8.43
CA GLY A 95 -5.77 1.04 -7.91
C GLY A 95 -6.17 0.12 -6.75
N CYS A 96 -5.34 -0.86 -6.36
CA CYS A 96 -5.66 -1.83 -5.31
C CYS A 96 -5.98 -1.20 -3.94
N ASN A 97 -5.45 -0.01 -3.68
CA ASN A 97 -5.60 0.71 -2.42
C ASN A 97 -6.34 2.05 -2.57
N LYS A 98 -7.05 2.28 -3.70
CA LYS A 98 -7.70 3.58 -3.98
C LYS A 98 -8.66 4.01 -2.87
N LEU A 99 -9.47 3.09 -2.35
CA LEU A 99 -10.42 3.36 -1.27
C LEU A 99 -9.70 3.64 0.05
N ALA A 100 -8.82 2.73 0.48
CA ALA A 100 -8.04 2.90 1.72
C ALA A 100 -7.24 4.22 1.74
N VAL A 101 -6.63 4.62 0.61
CA VAL A 101 -5.94 5.92 0.51
C VAL A 101 -6.93 7.09 0.57
N SER A 102 -8.10 6.98 -0.07
CA SER A 102 -9.13 8.02 -0.03
C SER A 102 -9.68 8.22 1.38
N GLU A 103 -9.99 7.13 2.07
CA GLU A 103 -10.42 7.11 3.48
C GLU A 103 -9.34 7.70 4.38
N TRP A 104 -8.08 7.34 4.17
CA TRP A 104 -6.97 7.92 4.93
C TRP A 104 -6.83 9.44 4.70
N VAL A 105 -7.00 9.92 3.47
CA VAL A 105 -6.96 11.36 3.17
C VAL A 105 -8.15 12.09 3.78
N VAL A 106 -9.35 11.52 3.72
CA VAL A 106 -10.57 12.10 4.27
C VAL A 106 -10.53 12.08 5.81
N GLY A 107 -10.15 10.96 6.40
CA GLY A 107 -10.03 10.77 7.85
C GLY A 107 -8.84 11.50 8.47
N GLY A 108 -7.71 11.56 7.77
CA GLY A 108 -6.46 12.14 8.25
C GLY A 108 -6.35 13.66 8.14
N LYS A 109 -7.22 14.30 7.36
CA LYS A 109 -7.29 15.76 7.26
C LYS A 109 -7.92 16.32 8.53
N HIS A 110 -7.11 17.07 9.28
CA HIS A 110 -7.60 17.89 10.37
C HIS A 110 -7.88 19.30 9.87
N THR A 111 -8.94 19.91 10.39
CA THR A 111 -9.28 21.31 10.15
C THR A 111 -9.52 22.00 11.48
N ALA A 112 -9.38 23.33 11.53
CA ALA A 112 -9.75 24.08 12.71
C ALA A 112 -11.24 23.89 12.98
N PHE A 113 -11.63 23.72 14.25
CA PHE A 113 -13.05 23.60 14.61
C PHE A 113 -13.89 24.75 14.05
N GLU A 114 -13.33 25.97 14.04
CA GLU A 114 -13.99 27.16 13.50
C GLU A 114 -14.29 27.09 11.99
N HIS A 115 -13.59 26.24 11.23
CA HIS A 115 -13.83 26.07 9.81
C HIS A 115 -14.96 25.09 9.50
N ILE A 116 -15.57 24.44 10.50
CA ILE A 116 -16.67 23.50 10.26
C ILE A 116 -17.91 24.15 9.61
N THR A 117 -18.05 25.46 9.77
CA THR A 117 -19.13 26.24 9.17
C THR A 117 -18.76 26.81 7.79
N ALA A 118 -17.57 26.49 7.25
CA ALA A 118 -17.16 26.94 5.93
C ALA A 118 -18.09 26.35 4.86
N GLY A 119 -18.77 27.21 4.10
CA GLY A 119 -19.76 26.80 3.10
C GLY A 119 -21.18 26.58 3.65
N VAL A 120 -21.40 26.68 4.97
CA VAL A 120 -22.72 26.62 5.58
C VAL A 120 -23.36 28.02 5.58
N PRO A 121 -24.66 28.17 5.24
CA PRO A 121 -25.37 29.44 5.40
C PRO A 121 -25.29 29.99 6.82
N LYS A 122 -25.07 31.30 6.99
CA LYS A 122 -24.83 31.92 8.32
C LYS A 122 -25.90 31.60 9.37
N HIS A 123 -27.17 31.52 8.97
CA HIS A 123 -28.27 31.23 9.87
C HIS A 123 -28.25 29.79 10.43
N LEU A 124 -27.51 28.87 9.79
CA LEU A 124 -27.34 27.48 10.22
C LEU A 124 -26.02 27.23 10.97
N HIS A 125 -25.17 28.25 11.16
CA HIS A 125 -23.86 28.07 11.81
C HIS A 125 -23.96 27.51 13.22
N GLY A 126 -24.98 27.94 14.00
CA GLY A 126 -25.21 27.43 15.34
C GLY A 126 -25.58 25.95 15.36
N GLU A 127 -26.41 25.50 14.41
CA GLU A 127 -26.80 24.09 14.27
C GLU A 127 -25.61 23.22 13.83
N ALA A 128 -24.83 23.70 12.87
CA ALA A 128 -23.63 22.99 12.41
C ALA A 128 -22.59 22.80 13.53
N LYS A 129 -22.38 23.81 14.39
CA LYS A 129 -21.49 23.69 15.56
C LYS A 129 -22.02 22.68 16.59
N LYS A 130 -23.33 22.69 16.88
CA LYS A 130 -23.95 21.72 17.80
C LYS A 130 -23.81 20.28 17.30
N ALA A 131 -24.11 20.05 16.01
CA ALA A 131 -23.94 18.73 15.40
C ALA A 131 -22.48 18.26 15.48
N ALA A 132 -21.51 19.15 15.25
CA ALA A 132 -20.10 18.82 15.40
C ALA A 132 -19.72 18.40 16.83
N GLU A 133 -20.23 19.11 17.85
CA GLU A 133 -20.01 18.76 19.25
C GLU A 133 -20.63 17.40 19.63
N GLU A 134 -21.78 17.07 19.07
CA GLU A 134 -22.43 15.75 19.24
C GLU A 134 -21.58 14.65 18.60
N LEU A 135 -21.13 14.83 17.37
CA LEU A 135 -20.25 13.88 16.68
C LEU A 135 -18.90 13.69 17.40
N ILE A 136 -18.39 14.72 18.08
CA ILE A 136 -17.21 14.59 18.96
C ILE A 136 -17.53 13.70 20.17
N LYS A 137 -18.68 13.89 20.81
CA LYS A 137 -19.11 13.06 21.97
C LYS A 137 -19.34 11.61 21.57
N GLU A 138 -19.87 11.37 20.37
CA GLU A 138 -20.07 10.04 19.81
C GLU A 138 -18.76 9.37 19.36
N GLY A 139 -17.66 10.12 19.34
CA GLY A 139 -16.36 9.62 18.91
C GLY A 139 -16.23 9.50 17.39
N LEU A 140 -17.15 10.05 16.61
CA LEU A 140 -17.08 10.09 15.14
C LEU A 140 -16.14 11.20 14.64
N ILE A 141 -15.92 12.24 15.47
CA ILE A 141 -14.91 13.28 15.25
C ILE A 141 -13.90 13.24 16.42
N LEU A 142 -12.62 13.20 16.07
CA LEU A 142 -11.52 13.31 17.03
C LEU A 142 -11.08 14.78 17.16
N THR A 143 -10.75 15.20 18.38
CA THR A 143 -10.21 16.52 18.67
C THR A 143 -8.71 16.45 18.92
N LYS A 144 -7.99 17.50 18.53
CA LYS A 144 -6.56 17.67 18.78
C LYS A 144 -6.27 19.14 19.09
N LEU A 145 -5.88 19.43 20.33
CA LEU A 145 -5.41 20.76 20.70
C LEU A 145 -3.98 20.97 20.17
N THR A 146 -3.74 22.06 19.45
CA THR A 146 -2.42 22.44 18.93
C THR A 146 -2.06 23.86 19.40
N GLY A 147 -0.80 24.27 19.21
CA GLY A 147 -0.34 25.63 19.53
C GLY A 147 -1.03 26.74 18.72
N TYR A 148 -1.82 26.39 17.71
CA TYR A 148 -2.60 27.30 16.86
C TYR A 148 -4.12 27.05 16.95
N GLY A 149 -4.60 26.31 17.96
CA GLY A 149 -6.01 26.16 18.30
C GLY A 149 -6.54 24.73 18.27
N LEU A 150 -7.86 24.58 18.42
CA LEU A 150 -8.54 23.28 18.39
C LEU A 150 -8.71 22.80 16.94
N GLN A 151 -8.09 21.67 16.64
CA GLN A 151 -8.25 20.96 15.38
C GLN A 151 -9.19 19.76 15.57
N ILE A 152 -9.93 19.43 14.52
CA ILE A 152 -10.82 18.29 14.45
C ILE A 152 -10.56 17.47 13.21
N MET A 153 -10.79 16.16 13.28
CA MET A 153 -10.69 15.23 12.16
C MET A 153 -11.70 14.11 12.30
N LEU A 154 -12.08 13.46 11.20
CA LEU A 154 -12.97 12.30 11.28
C LEU A 154 -12.26 11.12 11.95
N ASN A 155 -13.00 10.35 12.74
CA ASN A 155 -12.47 9.12 13.31
C ASN A 155 -12.49 8.01 12.27
N SER A 156 -11.34 7.74 11.65
CA SER A 156 -11.19 6.69 10.63
C SER A 156 -11.35 5.27 11.16
N LYS A 157 -11.55 5.07 12.48
CA LYS A 157 -11.89 3.75 13.05
C LYS A 157 -13.39 3.46 13.00
N CYS A 158 -14.21 4.47 12.72
CA CYS A 158 -15.66 4.36 12.62
C CYS A 158 -16.15 4.37 11.16
N LEU A 159 -15.23 4.55 10.20
CA LEU A 159 -15.42 4.39 8.76
C LEU A 159 -14.94 3.01 8.35
#